data_AF-A0A6J6BCE7-F1
#
_entry.id   AF-A0A6J6BCE7-F1
#
_cell.length_a   1.000
_cell.length_b   1.000
_cell.length_c   1.000
_cell.angle_alpha   90.00
_cell.angle_beta   90.00
_cell.angle_gamma   90.00
#
_symmetry.space_group_name_H-M   'P 1'
#
loop_
_entity.id
_entity.type
_entity.pdbx_description
1 polymer ?
#
loop_
_entity_poly.entity_id
_entity_poly.type
_entity_poly.pdbx_seq_one_letter_code
_entity_poly.pdbx_strand_id
1 'polypeptide(L)' 'MAARYDAEGNFIYPEGFDADSQEWKPGYETQREEWEKQYAQAQERFMAHKKQKSEAKVADAAAAPVEGAEEVVAAE' A
#
# COMPACT_ATOMS: atom_id res chain seq x y z
N MET A 1 -14.94 -16.32 0.38
CA MET A 1 -15.72 -15.13 -0.04
C MET A 1 -15.29 -14.72 -1.44
N ALA A 2 -16.19 -14.62 -2.43
CA ALA A 2 -15.82 -14.15 -3.77
C ALA A 2 -15.35 -12.69 -3.69
N ALA A 3 -14.14 -12.41 -4.15
CA ALA A 3 -13.66 -11.03 -4.32
C ALA A 3 -14.64 -10.31 -5.25
N ARG A 4 -15.41 -9.37 -4.70
CA ARG A 4 -16.38 -8.59 -5.48
C ARG A 4 -15.61 -7.45 -6.12
N TYR A 5 -15.69 -7.32 -7.43
CA TYR A 5 -15.14 -6.19 -8.16
C TYR A 5 -16.31 -5.37 -8.71
N ASP A 6 -16.17 -4.05 -8.70
CA ASP A 6 -17.17 -3.13 -9.26
C ASP A 6 -17.12 -3.15 -10.80
N ALA A 7 -18.06 -2.46 -11.45
CA ALA A 7 -18.12 -2.34 -12.90
C ALA A 7 -16.84 -1.75 -13.52
N GLU A 8 -16.10 -0.92 -12.77
CA GLU A 8 -14.81 -0.38 -13.17
C GLU A 8 -13.62 -1.30 -12.82
N GLY A 9 -13.88 -2.48 -12.22
CA GLY A 9 -12.86 -3.45 -11.83
C GLY A 9 -12.18 -3.12 -10.50
N ASN A 10 -12.70 -2.17 -9.73
CA ASN A 10 -12.17 -1.87 -8.41
C ASN A 10 -12.57 -2.93 -7.40
N PHE A 11 -11.65 -3.31 -6.51
CA PHE A 11 -11.94 -4.24 -5.44
C PHE A 11 -12.98 -3.64 -4.49
N ILE A 12 -14.15 -4.28 -4.39
CA ILE A 12 -15.20 -3.92 -3.46
C ILE A 12 -14.92 -4.60 -2.13
N TYR A 13 -14.71 -3.78 -1.11
CA TYR A 13 -14.60 -4.23 0.26
C TYR A 13 -15.86 -4.97 0.71
N PRO A 14 -15.74 -5.94 1.64
CA PRO A 14 -16.91 -6.62 2.16
C PRO A 14 -17.92 -5.63 2.72
N GLU A 15 -19.19 -5.98 2.57
CA GLU A 15 -20.31 -5.15 3.02
C GLU A 15 -20.19 -4.91 4.53
N GLY A 16 -20.15 -3.65 4.95
CA GLY A 16 -19.93 -3.26 6.33
C GLY A 16 -18.50 -2.84 6.69
N PHE A 17 -17.52 -2.99 5.78
CA PHE A 17 -16.17 -2.43 5.96
C PHE A 17 -16.03 -1.07 5.27
N ASP A 18 -15.58 -0.07 6.01
CA ASP A 18 -15.30 1.28 5.52
C ASP A 18 -13.78 1.42 5.29
N ALA A 19 -13.35 1.43 4.03
CA ALA A 19 -11.92 1.46 3.68
C ALA A 19 -11.25 2.80 3.96
N ASP A 20 -12.03 3.89 4.02
CA ASP A 20 -11.54 5.23 4.31
C ASP A 20 -11.18 5.39 5.80
N SER A 21 -12.04 4.91 6.69
CA SER A 21 -11.83 4.95 8.15
C SER A 21 -11.20 3.67 8.73
N GLN A 22 -11.07 2.61 7.92
CA GLN A 22 -10.71 1.25 8.36
C GLN A 22 -11.61 0.71 9.47
N GLU A 23 -12.90 1.06 9.44
CA GLU A 23 -13.86 0.71 10.48
C GLU A 23 -14.90 -0.30 9.99
N TRP A 24 -15.45 -1.08 10.93
CA TRP A 24 -16.52 -2.03 10.67
C TRP A 24 -17.84 -1.51 11.22
N LYS A 25 -18.91 -1.63 10.42
CA LYS A 25 -20.27 -1.31 10.86
C LYS A 25 -20.76 -2.33 11.90
N PRO A 26 -21.56 -1.90 12.89
CA PRO A 26 -22.13 -2.80 13.91
C PRO A 26 -23.04 -3.87 13.26
N GLY A 27 -22.94 -5.11 13.73
CA GLY A 27 -23.68 -6.26 13.20
C GLY A 27 -22.95 -7.08 12.12
N TYR A 28 -21.76 -6.66 11.70
CA TYR A 28 -20.93 -7.37 10.71
C TYR A 28 -19.73 -8.12 11.32
N GLU A 29 -19.84 -8.52 12.59
CA GLU A 29 -18.74 -9.13 13.37
C GLU A 29 -18.18 -10.41 12.74
N THR A 30 -19.01 -11.27 12.15
CA THR A 30 -18.53 -12.49 11.48
C THR A 30 -17.72 -12.19 10.22
N GLN A 31 -18.17 -11.22 9.40
CA GLN A 31 -17.41 -10.78 8.22
C GLN A 31 -16.13 -10.05 8.64
N ARG A 32 -16.18 -9.28 9.74
CA ARG A 32 -15.02 -8.66 10.35
C ARG A 32 -13.98 -9.71 10.71
N GLU A 33 -14.35 -10.75 11.43
CA GLU A 33 -13.38 -11.74 11.92
C GLU A 33 -12.70 -12.48 10.77
N GLU A 34 -13.45 -12.83 9.73
CA GLU A 34 -12.92 -13.52 8.55
C GLU A 34 -12.02 -12.60 7.72
N TRP A 35 -12.40 -11.33 7.60
CA TRP A 35 -11.59 -10.32 6.93
C TRP A 35 -10.35 -9.92 7.74
N GLU A 36 -10.44 -9.84 9.07
CA GLU A 36 -9.32 -9.54 9.97
C GLU A 36 -8.25 -10.63 9.87
N LYS A 37 -8.64 -11.91 9.77
CA LYS A 37 -7.71 -13.02 9.50
C LYS A 37 -6.98 -12.87 8.17
N GLN A 38 -7.67 -12.46 7.12
CA GLN A 38 -7.05 -12.24 5.80
C GLN A 38 -6.21 -10.96 5.79
N TYR A 39 -6.66 -9.92 6.47
CA TYR A 39 -5.98 -8.65 6.61
C TYR A 39 -4.70 -8.82 7.41
N ALA A 40 -4.67 -9.59 8.49
CA ALA A 40 -3.44 -9.88 9.23
C ALA A 40 -2.35 -10.49 8.32
N GLN A 41 -2.73 -11.50 7.52
CA GLN A 41 -1.81 -12.13 6.56
C GLN A 41 -1.35 -11.17 5.45
N ALA A 42 -2.24 -10.31 4.97
CA ALA A 42 -1.91 -9.29 3.98
C ALA A 42 -1.06 -8.16 4.57
N GLN A 43 -1.30 -7.79 5.83
CA GLN A 43 -0.61 -6.73 6.55
C GLN A 43 0.83 -7.15 6.88
N GLU A 44 1.08 -8.42 7.22
CA GLU A 44 2.44 -8.96 7.34
C GLU A 44 3.21 -8.83 6.02
N ARG A 45 2.59 -9.24 4.90
CA ARG A 45 3.18 -9.10 3.56
C ARG A 45 3.37 -7.63 3.17
N PHE A 46 2.41 -6.76 3.50
CA PHE A 46 2.49 -5.33 3.22
C PHE A 46 3.55 -4.65 4.08
N MET A 47 3.74 -5.03 5.34
CA MET A 47 4.83 -4.52 6.17
C MET A 47 6.19 -4.93 5.62
N ALA A 48 6.36 -6.20 5.23
CA ALA A 48 7.58 -6.67 4.59
C ALA A 48 7.86 -5.92 3.28
N HIS A 49 6.83 -5.74 2.44
CA HIS A 49 6.94 -4.99 1.19
C HIS A 49 7.15 -3.49 1.43
N LYS A 50 6.54 -2.87 2.44
CA LYS A 50 6.74 -1.47 2.81
C LYS A 50 8.17 -1.23 3.29
N LYS A 51 8.74 -2.17 4.06
CA LYS A 51 10.14 -2.12 4.47
C LYS A 51 11.07 -2.18 3.26
N GLN A 52 10.85 -3.16 2.38
CA GLN A 52 11.60 -3.31 1.13
C GLN A 52 11.47 -2.07 0.22
N LYS A 53 10.26 -1.50 0.11
CA LYS A 53 9.99 -0.29 -0.68
C LYS A 53 10.58 0.96 -0.06
N SER A 54 10.64 1.05 1.27
CA SER A 54 11.31 2.14 1.98
C SER A 54 12.83 2.06 1.79
N GLU A 55 13.42 0.86 1.87
CA GLU A 55 14.84 0.65 1.57
C GLU A 55 15.14 0.94 0.10
N ALA A 56 14.28 0.52 -0.83
CA ALA A 56 14.40 0.85 -2.24
C ALA A 56 14.23 2.36 -2.50
N LYS A 57 13.31 3.06 -1.81
CA LYS A 57 13.14 4.52 -1.91
C LYS A 57 14.37 5.26 -1.40
N VAL A 58 15.02 4.78 -0.35
CA VAL A 58 16.27 5.34 0.18
C VAL A 58 17.44 5.04 -0.76
N ALA A 59 17.53 3.83 -1.30
CA ALA A 59 18.54 3.44 -2.28
C ALA A 59 18.39 4.19 -3.61
N ASP A 60 17.16 4.37 -4.09
CA ASP A 60 16.81 5.15 -5.28
C ASP A 60 17.06 6.66 -5.07
N ALA A 61 16.76 7.19 -3.88
CA ALA A 61 17.12 8.57 -3.53
C ALA A 61 18.63 8.79 -3.39
N ALA A 62 19.39 7.76 -2.98
CA ALA A 62 20.86 7.81 -2.92
C ALA A 62 21.52 7.50 -4.27
N ALA A 63 20.83 6.77 -5.14
CA ALA A 63 21.26 6.44 -6.50
C ALA A 63 20.70 7.41 -7.55
N ALA A 64 19.84 8.35 -7.17
CA ALA A 64 19.47 9.49 -8.00
C ALA A 64 20.78 10.19 -8.37
N PRO A 65 21.25 10.03 -9.62
CA PRO A 65 22.51 10.61 -10.00
C PRO A 65 22.35 12.12 -9.89
N VAL A 66 23.34 12.76 -9.29
CA VAL A 66 23.59 14.19 -9.48
C VAL A 66 24.00 14.44 -10.94
N GLU A 67 23.20 14.01 -11.92
CA GLU A 67 23.37 14.26 -13.36
C GLU A 67 23.04 15.72 -13.75
N GLY A 68 23.09 16.63 -12.78
CA GLY A 68 22.96 18.07 -12.98
C GLY A 68 24.02 18.91 -12.27
N ALA A 69 25.07 18.29 -11.71
CA ALA A 69 26.16 19.01 -11.03
C ALA A 69 27.48 19.04 -11.83
N GLU A 70 27.46 18.59 -13.08
CA GLU A 70 28.63 18.58 -13.98
C GLU A 70 28.38 19.44 -15.23
N GLU A 71 27.82 20.64 -15.07
CA GLU A 71 27.72 21.63 -16.17
C GLU A 71 27.90 23.08 -15.70
N VAL A 72 28.46 23.38 -14.52
CA VAL A 72 28.62 24.80 -14.12
C VAL A 72 29.90 25.06 -13.33
N VAL A 73 31.08 24.76 -13.88
CA VAL A 73 32.30 25.51 -13.48
C VAL A 73 33.48 25.43 -14.47
N ALA A 74 33.33 24.79 -15.64
CA ALA A 74 34.30 24.93 -16.73
C ALA A 74 34.07 26.24 -17.52
N ALA A 75 34.15 27.38 -16.85
CA ALA A 75 34.28 28.70 -17.46
C ALA A 75 34.67 29.72 -16.38
N GLU A 76 35.97 29.94 -16.18
CA GLU A 76 36.67 31.21 -16.42
C GLU A 76 38.15 31.10 -16.04
#